data_AF-A0A7X9S5D3-F1
#
_entry.id   AF-A0A7X9S5D3-F1
#
_cell.length_a   1.000
_cell.length_b   1.000
_cell.length_c   1.000
_cell.angle_alpha   90.00
_cell.angle_beta   90.00
_cell.angle_gamma   90.00
#
_symmetry.space_group_name_H-M   'P 1'
#
loop_
_entity.id
_entity.type
_entity.pdbx_description
1 polymer ?
#
loop_
_entity_poly.entity_id
_entity_poly.type
_entity_poly.pdbx_seq_one_letter_code
_entity_poly.pdbx_strand_id
1 'polypeptide(L)'
;LCGKLGIIQSFSKKGCPYDNACIESFHSSIKKEEIYRNTYRTFEEANIAIFKYIEGWYNRKRIHSSINYMTPDQCELLARGVS
;
A
#
# COMPACT_ATOMS: atom_id res chain seq x y z
N LEU A 1 20.78 9.09 5.53
CA LEU A 1 19.47 9.39 6.15
C LEU A 1 19.03 8.28 7.11
N CYS A 2 18.82 7.05 6.64
CA CYS A 2 18.37 5.93 7.48
C CYS A 2 19.26 5.65 8.71
N GLY A 3 20.59 5.63 8.56
CA GLY A 3 21.51 5.47 9.70
C GLY A 3 21.45 6.60 10.74
N LYS A 4 21.00 7.81 10.36
CA LYS A 4 20.76 8.93 11.31
C LYS A 4 19.42 8.81 12.04
N LEU A 5 18.47 8.04 11.49
CA LEU A 5 17.13 7.83 12.03
C LEU A 5 16.98 6.49 12.76
N GLY A 6 18.07 5.72 12.92
CA GLY A 6 18.01 4.37 13.50
C GLY A 6 17.24 3.35 12.64
N ILE A 7 16.99 3.66 11.37
CA ILE A 7 16.26 2.79 10.45
C ILE A 7 17.24 1.82 9.81
N ILE A 8 17.01 0.52 10.03
CA ILE A 8 17.76 -0.56 9.37
C ILE A 8 17.22 -0.70 7.95
N GLN A 9 18.08 -0.46 6.96
CA GLN A 9 17.72 -0.71 5.56
C GLN A 9 17.75 -2.21 5.29
N SER A 10 16.58 -2.79 5.11
CA SER A 10 16.40 -4.13 4.57
C SER A 10 16.34 -4.02 3.05
N PHE A 11 17.36 -4.53 2.36
CA PHE A 11 17.29 -4.76 0.92
C PHE A 11 16.96 -6.22 0.69
N SER A 12 15.94 -6.50 -0.12
CA SER A 12 15.59 -7.86 -0.51
C SER A 12 16.82 -8.54 -1.12
N LYS A 13 17.14 -9.76 -0.68
CA LYS A 13 18.23 -10.52 -1.27
C LYS A 13 17.92 -10.80 -2.74
N LYS A 14 18.95 -10.83 -3.58
CA LYS A 14 18.82 -11.18 -5.00
C LYS A 14 18.13 -12.55 -5.11
N GLY A 15 16.94 -12.60 -5.71
CA GLY A 15 16.15 -13.83 -5.87
C GLY A 15 15.02 -14.05 -4.85
N CYS A 16 14.71 -13.07 -4.00
CA CYS A 16 13.56 -13.12 -3.06
C CYS A 16 12.42 -12.19 -3.53
N PRO A 17 11.60 -12.58 -4.52
CA PRO A 17 10.48 -11.75 -5.00
C PRO A 17 9.37 -11.58 -3.96
N TYR A 18 9.29 -12.49 -2.98
CA TYR A 18 8.27 -12.48 -1.93
C TYR A 18 8.33 -11.24 -1.04
N ASP A 19 9.53 -10.68 -0.81
CA ASP A 19 9.71 -9.47 -0.01
C ASP A 19 9.04 -8.25 -0.66
N ASN A 20 8.95 -8.24 -2.00
CA ASN A 20 8.31 -7.16 -2.77
C ASN A 20 6.87 -7.49 -3.20
N ALA A 21 6.39 -8.72 -3.00
CA ALA A 21 5.09 -9.15 -3.51
C ALA A 21 3.92 -8.28 -2.99
N CYS A 22 4.01 -7.79 -1.74
CA CYS A 22 3.00 -6.92 -1.15
C CYS A 22 2.91 -5.57 -1.90
N ILE A 23 4.05 -4.90 -2.09
CA ILE A 23 4.08 -3.59 -2.76
C ILE A 23 3.78 -3.70 -4.26
N GLU A 24 4.18 -4.80 -4.90
CA GLU A 24 3.85 -5.08 -6.30
C GLU A 24 2.33 -5.27 -6.49
N SER A 25 1.68 -6.00 -5.59
CA SER A 25 0.22 -6.18 -5.58
C SER A 25 -0.52 -4.85 -5.37
N PHE A 26 -0.04 -4.02 -4.45
CA PHE A 26 -0.54 -2.64 -4.27
C PHE A 26 -0.42 -1.83 -5.56
N HIS A 27 0.77 -1.79 -6.17
CA HIS A 27 1.01 -1.03 -7.40
C HIS A 27 0.12 -1.50 -8.56
N SER A 28 -0.11 -2.81 -8.70
CA SER A 28 -1.03 -3.33 -9.71
C SER A 28 -2.48 -2.87 -9.46
N SER A 29 -2.90 -2.86 -8.18
CA SER A 29 -4.25 -2.47 -7.78
C SER A 29 -4.52 -0.98 -8.04
N ILE A 30 -3.66 -0.09 -7.56
CA ILE A 30 -3.85 1.36 -7.74
C ILE A 30 -3.79 1.77 -9.22
N LYS A 31 -2.93 1.12 -10.01
CA LYS A 31 -2.88 1.37 -11.46
C LYS A 31 -4.21 1.03 -12.13
N LYS A 32 -4.74 -0.16 -11.87
CA LYS A 32 -5.97 -0.65 -12.48
C LYS A 32 -7.22 0.09 -12.00
N GLU A 33 -7.29 0.38 -10.71
CA GLU A 33 -8.52 0.87 -10.07
C GLU A 33 -8.63 2.40 -10.08
N GLU A 34 -7.51 3.13 -10.13
CA GLU A 34 -7.47 4.59 -10.01
C GLU A 34 -6.75 5.22 -11.22
N ILE A 35 -5.46 4.92 -11.42
CA ILE A 35 -4.62 5.66 -12.39
C ILE A 35 -5.08 5.47 -13.84
N TYR A 36 -5.43 4.25 -14.26
CA TYR A 36 -5.87 3.99 -15.64
C TYR A 36 -7.31 4.42 -15.91
N ARG A 37 -8.08 4.75 -14.87
CA ARG A 37 -9.48 5.13 -14.97
C ARG A 37 -9.68 6.64 -14.89
N ASN A 38 -8.66 7.38 -14.47
CA ASN A 38 -8.70 8.82 -14.26
C ASN A 38 -7.63 9.51 -15.11
N THR A 39 -7.86 10.79 -15.41
CA THR A 39 -6.88 11.66 -16.06
C THR A 39 -6.68 12.86 -15.17
N TYR A 40 -5.45 13.14 -14.79
CA TYR A 40 -5.10 14.27 -13.92
C TYR A 40 -4.52 15.40 -14.77
N ARG A 41 -4.98 16.63 -14.52
CA ARG A 41 -4.49 17.83 -15.21
C ARG A 41 -3.29 18.44 -14.50
N THR A 42 -3.21 18.26 -13.18
CA THR A 42 -2.10 18.77 -12.35
C THR A 42 -1.56 17.69 -11.43
N PHE A 43 -0.33 17.90 -10.96
CA PHE A 43 0.27 17.03 -9.94
C PHE A 43 -0.52 17.06 -8.63
N GLU A 44 -1.04 18.22 -8.22
CA GLU A 44 -1.82 18.36 -7.00
C GLU A 44 -3.14 17.57 -7.07
N GLU A 45 -3.81 17.58 -8.22
CA GLU A 45 -5.00 16.77 -8.45
C GLU A 45 -4.69 15.27 -8.33
N ALA A 46 -3.60 14.81 -8.96
CA ALA A 46 -3.15 13.43 -8.85
C ALA A 46 -2.81 13.06 -7.39
N ASN A 47 -2.14 13.94 -6.66
CA ASN A 47 -1.76 13.72 -5.27
C ASN A 47 -2.99 13.53 -4.37
N ILE A 48 -3.99 14.42 -4.49
CA ILE A 48 -5.24 14.34 -3.73
C ILE A 48 -6.02 13.08 -4.10
N ALA A 49 -6.09 12.73 -5.38
CA ALA A 49 -6.80 11.54 -5.85
C ALA A 49 -6.15 10.25 -5.32
N ILE A 50 -4.83 10.15 -5.42
CA ILE A 50 -4.05 9.01 -4.89
C ILE A 50 -4.22 8.91 -3.37
N PHE A 51 -4.14 10.03 -2.64
CA PHE A 51 -4.37 10.05 -1.19
C PHE A 51 -5.76 9.52 -0.84
N LYS A 52 -6.81 10.02 -1.52
CA LYS A 52 -8.20 9.55 -1.32
C LYS A 52 -8.36 8.08 -1.65
N TYR A 53 -7.70 7.58 -2.70
CA TYR A 53 -7.72 6.17 -3.04
C TYR A 53 -7.09 5.34 -1.92
N ILE A 54 -5.91 5.71 -1.43
CA ILE A 54 -5.19 4.95 -0.39
C ILE A 54 -5.98 4.98 0.92
N GLU A 55 -6.27 6.16 1.45
CA GLU A 55 -6.86 6.32 2.78
C GLU A 55 -8.37 6.07 2.82
N GLY A 56 -9.08 6.41 1.75
CA GLY A 56 -10.54 6.33 1.69
C GLY A 56 -11.08 5.01 1.16
N TRP A 57 -10.33 4.34 0.27
CA TRP A 57 -10.77 3.12 -0.40
C TRP A 57 -9.89 1.91 -0.07
N TYR A 58 -8.60 1.96 -0.36
CA TYR A 58 -7.69 0.81 -0.23
C TYR A 58 -7.59 0.34 1.22
N ASN A 59 -7.21 1.22 2.15
CA ASN A 59 -6.99 0.85 3.55
C ASN A 59 -8.29 0.51 4.30
N ARG A 60 -9.37 1.24 4.01
CA ARG A 60 -10.64 1.17 4.77
C ARG A 60 -11.69 0.23 4.21
N LYS A 61 -11.68 -0.07 2.91
CA LYS A 61 -12.80 -0.74 2.23
C LYS A 61 -12.40 -1.93 1.37
N ARG A 62 -11.18 -1.94 0.83
CA ARG A 62 -10.74 -3.01 -0.08
C ARG A 62 -10.39 -4.26 0.72
N ILE A 63 -11.13 -5.33 0.50
CA ILE A 63 -10.86 -6.64 1.11
C ILE A 63 -9.80 -7.41 0.33
N HIS A 64 -8.91 -8.08 1.04
CA HIS A 64 -7.78 -8.79 0.43
C HIS A 64 -7.81 -10.26 0.85
N SER A 65 -7.85 -11.17 -0.12
CA SER A 65 -7.85 -12.62 0.15
C SER A 65 -6.60 -13.09 0.89
N SER A 66 -5.46 -12.43 0.70
CA SER A 66 -4.20 -12.74 1.38
C SER A 66 -4.20 -12.45 2.88
N ILE A 67 -5.17 -11.66 3.37
CA ILE A 67 -5.33 -11.31 4.79
C ILE A 67 -6.73 -11.71 5.28
N ASN A 68 -7.17 -12.92 4.94
CA ASN A 68 -8.46 -13.48 5.37
C ASN A 68 -9.67 -12.61 5.01
N TYR A 69 -9.64 -11.98 3.83
CA TYR A 69 -10.71 -11.10 3.34
C TYR A 69 -10.99 -9.89 4.25
N MET A 70 -9.99 -9.47 5.02
CA MET A 70 -10.04 -8.23 5.80
C MET A 70 -9.55 -7.04 4.97
N THR A 71 -9.85 -5.84 5.44
CA THR A 71 -9.19 -4.62 4.96
C THR A 71 -7.82 -4.46 5.62
N PRO A 72 -6.88 -3.73 4.99
CA PRO A 72 -5.59 -3.42 5.61
C PRO A 72 -5.73 -2.81 7.02
N ASP A 73 -6.66 -1.88 7.22
CA ASP A 73 -6.90 -1.26 8.54
C ASP A 73 -7.35 -2.29 9.59
N GLN A 74 -8.24 -3.21 9.22
CA GLN A 74 -8.70 -4.25 10.14
C GLN A 74 -7.55 -5.18 10.53
N CYS A 75 -6.71 -5.56 9.56
CA CYS A 75 -5.55 -6.39 9.81
C CYS A 75 -4.54 -5.69 10.74
N GLU A 76 -4.30 -4.39 10.53
CA GLU A 76 -3.39 -3.62 11.38
C GLU A 76 -3.94 -3.42 12.80
N LEU A 77 -5.26 -3.18 12.95
CA LEU A 77 -5.90 -3.10 14.27
C LEU A 77 -5.77 -4.42 15.04
N LEU A 78 -5.95 -5.56 14.37
CA LEU A 78 -5.74 -6.88 14.98
C LEU A 78 -4.28 -7.07 15.38
N ALA A 79 -3.32 -6.72 14.52
CA ALA A 79 -1.89 -6.85 14.83
C ALA A 79 -1.48 -6.01 16.06
N ARG A 80 -2.04 -4.79 16.19
CA ARG A 80 -1.79 -3.90 17.34
C ARG A 80 -2.46 -4.39 18.63
N GLY A 81 -3.60 -5.05 18.53
CA GLY A 81 -4.31 -5.63 19.69
C GLY A 81 -3.70 -6.94 20.21
N VAL A 82 -2.75 -7.52 19.47
CA VAL A 82 -2.02 -8.75 19.84
C VAL A 82 -0.63 -8.42 20.43
N SER A 83 -0.32 -7.13 20.62
CA SER A 83 0.93 -6.64 21.25
C SER A 83 0.80 -6.44 22.75
#